data_AF-A0A9P6GYQ2-F1
#
_entry.id   AF-A0A9P6GYQ2-F1
#
_cell.length_a   1.000
_cell.length_b   1.000
_cell.length_c   1.000
_cell.angle_alpha   90.00
_cell.angle_beta   90.00
_cell.angle_gamma   90.00
#
_symmetry.space_group_name_H-M   'P 1'
#
loop_
_entity.id
_entity.type
_entity.pdbx_description
1 polymer ?
#
loop_
_entity_poly.entity_id
_entity_poly.type
_entity_poly.pdbx_seq_one_letter_code
_entity_poly.pdbx_strand_id
1 'polypeptide(L)'
;MKVEDYEIVEHEMMHVEDYFSNHKIAFTEKMSKLHFLQNLRNTSSKDKIYECVDKSKKQLVEIKKKGVENKNTIENLSKEIFDLETALEEDSKSLENEEAEYKALEEELRTLEGTLNNYEEFAEINRKYEQLCKDVKVKSDQIANVEKDIADIRAIDLEREYLGLKEEKSKLEAKQKRLSVIQYEKFIEDLYFHYETFKNFYQKIFNMEISSTAFENKIIIKCKSEEIDVEIVIKDGSLEDVKILKYNRKHKLNFDEVVSHYKRINDPRYLICFLVFQNNV
;
A
#
# COMPACT_ATOMS: atom_id res chain seq x y z
N MET A 1 -66.35 -42.40 21.40
CA MET A 1 -67.66 -41.92 21.88
C MET A 1 -67.93 -40.61 21.21
N LYS A 2 -69.08 -40.49 20.56
CA LYS A 2 -69.47 -39.26 19.87
C LYS A 2 -70.02 -38.30 20.94
N VAL A 3 -69.91 -36.99 20.70
CA VAL A 3 -70.41 -35.94 21.60
C VAL A 3 -71.90 -36.14 21.94
N GLU A 4 -72.67 -36.70 21.01
CA GLU A 4 -74.09 -37.08 21.18
C GLU A 4 -74.32 -38.15 22.27
N ASP A 5 -73.38 -39.08 22.47
CA ASP A 5 -73.51 -40.14 23.50
C ASP A 5 -73.39 -39.55 24.92
N TYR A 6 -72.66 -38.44 25.08
CA TYR A 6 -72.48 -37.75 26.36
C TYR A 6 -73.71 -36.92 26.74
N GLU A 7 -74.32 -36.22 25.79
CA GLU A 7 -75.54 -35.43 26.02
C GLU A 7 -76.73 -36.30 26.44
N ILE A 8 -76.86 -37.50 25.86
CA ILE A 8 -77.91 -38.47 26.23
C ILE A 8 -77.70 -38.97 27.67
N VAL A 9 -76.46 -39.28 28.05
CA VAL A 9 -76.12 -39.77 29.39
C VAL A 9 -76.30 -38.67 30.45
N GLU A 10 -75.91 -37.43 30.17
CA GLU A 10 -76.16 -36.30 31.07
C GLU A 10 -77.67 -36.05 31.25
N HIS A 11 -78.44 -36.11 30.17
CA HIS A 11 -79.89 -35.94 30.23
C HIS A 11 -80.56 -37.10 30.99
N GLU A 12 -80.17 -38.35 30.77
CA GLU A 12 -80.66 -39.50 31.54
C GLU A 12 -80.29 -39.42 33.02
N MET A 13 -79.06 -38.99 33.33
CA MET A 13 -78.62 -38.82 34.72
C MET A 13 -79.43 -37.73 35.45
N MET A 14 -79.79 -36.65 34.75
CA MET A 14 -80.69 -35.61 35.27
C MET A 14 -82.08 -36.16 35.62
N HIS A 15 -82.69 -36.99 34.75
CA HIS A 15 -83.99 -37.64 35.03
C HIS A 15 -83.92 -38.63 36.19
N VAL A 16 -82.81 -39.35 36.32
CA VAL A 16 -82.58 -40.29 37.42
C VAL A 16 -82.43 -39.53 38.74
N GLU A 17 -81.66 -38.44 38.77
CA GLU A 17 -81.54 -37.57 39.94
C GLU A 17 -82.89 -36.98 40.35
N ASP A 18 -83.68 -36.50 39.39
CA ASP A 18 -85.04 -36.00 39.63
C ASP A 18 -85.97 -37.09 40.20
N TYR A 19 -85.90 -38.31 39.65
CA TYR A 19 -86.69 -39.43 40.15
C TYR A 19 -86.32 -39.84 41.58
N PHE A 20 -85.03 -39.94 41.88
CA PHE A 20 -84.55 -40.26 43.23
C PHE A 20 -84.82 -39.12 44.22
N SER A 21 -84.72 -37.87 43.80
CA SER A 21 -85.09 -36.71 44.60
C SER A 21 -86.58 -36.74 44.95
N ASN A 22 -87.44 -37.00 43.96
CA ASN A 22 -88.88 -37.16 44.16
C ASN A 22 -89.22 -38.33 45.08
N HIS A 23 -88.55 -39.47 44.93
CA HIS A 23 -88.75 -40.62 45.81
C HIS A 23 -88.26 -40.34 47.23
N LYS A 24 -87.14 -39.63 47.40
CA LYS A 24 -86.63 -39.22 48.71
C LYS A 24 -87.57 -38.23 49.39
N ILE A 25 -88.10 -37.25 48.65
CA ILE A 25 -89.11 -36.29 49.14
C ILE A 25 -90.37 -37.05 49.58
N ALA A 26 -90.90 -37.92 48.73
CA ALA A 26 -92.10 -38.72 49.04
C ALA A 26 -91.89 -39.66 50.25
N PHE A 27 -90.72 -40.28 50.37
CA PHE A 27 -90.36 -41.10 51.52
C PHE A 27 -90.26 -40.27 52.80
N THR A 28 -89.61 -39.11 52.73
CA THR A 28 -89.49 -38.19 53.86
C THR A 28 -90.86 -37.68 54.30
N GLU A 29 -91.72 -37.31 53.36
CA GLU A 29 -93.10 -36.91 53.62
C GLU A 29 -93.92 -38.02 54.27
N LYS A 30 -93.81 -39.26 53.76
CA LYS A 30 -94.45 -40.44 54.34
C LYS A 30 -93.99 -40.70 55.77
N MET A 31 -92.68 -40.62 56.04
CA MET A 31 -92.12 -40.78 57.38
C MET A 31 -92.51 -39.65 58.33
N SER A 32 -92.52 -38.39 57.87
CA SER A 32 -92.99 -37.25 58.66
C SER A 32 -94.47 -37.38 59.03
N LYS A 33 -95.33 -37.79 58.08
CA LYS A 33 -96.76 -38.09 58.33
C LYS A 33 -96.93 -39.23 59.34
N LEU A 34 -96.11 -40.28 59.23
CA LEU A 34 -96.16 -41.44 60.12
C LEU A 34 -95.72 -41.10 61.54
N HIS A 35 -94.63 -40.33 61.71
CA HIS A 35 -94.21 -39.80 63.01
C HIS A 35 -95.24 -38.86 63.62
N PHE A 36 -95.86 -38.00 62.82
CA PHE A 36 -96.95 -37.13 63.27
C PHE A 36 -98.15 -37.95 63.80
N LEU A 37 -98.57 -38.99 63.07
CA LEU A 37 -99.64 -39.90 63.48
C LEU A 37 -99.27 -40.72 64.74
N GLN A 38 -98.03 -41.17 64.88
CA GLN A 38 -97.55 -41.86 66.09
C GLN A 38 -97.56 -40.94 67.31
N ASN A 39 -97.17 -39.68 67.15
CA ASN A 39 -97.22 -38.68 68.22
C ASN A 39 -98.66 -38.30 68.62
N LEU A 40 -99.62 -38.37 67.70
CA LEU A 40 -101.06 -38.20 68.00
C LEU A 40 -101.63 -39.35 68.84
N ARG A 41 -101.18 -40.59 68.60
CA ARG A 41 -101.73 -41.80 69.25
C ARG A 41 -101.36 -41.94 70.73
N ASN A 42 -100.23 -41.37 71.16
CA ASN A 42 -99.74 -41.42 72.55
C ASN A 42 -100.28 -40.28 73.43
N THR A 43 -101.24 -39.50 72.94
CA THR A 43 -101.57 -38.19 73.47
C THR A 43 -103.06 -38.10 73.81
N SER A 44 -103.44 -38.58 75.00
CA SER A 44 -104.83 -38.69 75.49
C SER A 44 -105.55 -37.34 75.80
N SER A 45 -104.98 -36.19 75.43
CA SER A 45 -105.61 -34.88 75.65
C SER A 45 -105.55 -34.01 74.39
N LYS A 46 -106.68 -33.36 74.07
CA LYS A 46 -106.82 -32.45 72.92
C LYS A 46 -105.79 -31.30 72.96
N ASP A 47 -105.34 -30.88 74.14
CA ASP A 47 -104.41 -29.76 74.30
C ASP A 47 -102.98 -30.04 73.80
N LYS A 48 -102.50 -31.27 73.93
CA LYS A 48 -101.15 -31.65 73.50
C LYS A 48 -101.00 -31.78 71.97
N ILE A 49 -102.12 -31.98 71.27
CA ILE A 49 -102.17 -31.98 69.79
C ILE A 49 -101.92 -30.57 69.26
N TYR A 50 -102.60 -29.58 69.83
CA TYR A 50 -102.37 -28.16 69.51
C TYR A 50 -100.92 -27.76 69.82
N GLU A 51 -100.34 -28.23 70.93
CA GLU A 51 -98.95 -27.97 71.30
C GLU A 51 -97.93 -28.55 70.30
N CYS A 52 -98.17 -29.76 69.76
CA CYS A 52 -97.33 -30.35 68.71
C CYS A 52 -97.42 -29.57 67.40
N VAL A 53 -98.63 -29.18 66.97
CA VAL A 53 -98.83 -28.36 65.76
C VAL A 53 -98.14 -27.00 65.89
N ASP A 54 -98.22 -26.38 67.07
CA ASP A 54 -97.60 -25.08 67.32
C ASP A 54 -96.07 -25.17 67.37
N LYS A 55 -95.50 -26.25 67.93
CA LYS A 55 -94.05 -26.55 67.86
C LYS A 55 -93.59 -26.79 66.42
N SER A 56 -94.32 -27.59 65.64
CA SER A 56 -94.00 -27.83 64.23
C SER A 56 -94.09 -26.56 63.40
N LYS A 57 -95.10 -25.69 63.65
CA LYS A 57 -95.22 -24.39 63.00
C LYS A 57 -94.03 -23.48 63.32
N LYS A 58 -93.61 -23.43 64.60
CA LYS A 58 -92.42 -22.67 65.02
C LYS A 58 -91.14 -23.20 64.36
N GLN A 59 -90.95 -24.52 64.33
CA GLN A 59 -89.82 -25.15 63.64
C GLN A 59 -89.82 -24.88 62.14
N LEU A 60 -90.98 -24.90 61.48
CA LEU A 60 -91.09 -24.61 60.05
C LEU A 60 -90.70 -23.16 59.74
N VAL A 61 -91.12 -22.21 60.59
CA VAL A 61 -90.72 -20.80 60.48
C VAL A 61 -89.22 -20.62 60.70
N GLU A 62 -88.65 -21.34 61.66
CA GLU A 62 -87.21 -21.30 61.97
C GLU A 62 -86.36 -21.90 60.84
N ILE A 63 -86.78 -23.04 60.28
CA ILE A 63 -86.15 -23.65 59.09
C ILE A 63 -86.27 -22.73 57.88
N LYS A 64 -87.42 -22.09 57.68
CA LYS A 64 -87.61 -21.14 56.57
C LYS A 64 -86.73 -19.90 56.73
N LYS A 65 -86.57 -19.37 57.96
CA LYS A 65 -85.62 -18.29 58.26
C LYS A 65 -84.18 -18.71 57.97
N LYS A 66 -83.74 -19.87 58.46
CA LYS A 66 -82.41 -20.43 58.15
C LYS A 66 -82.20 -20.66 56.67
N GLY A 67 -83.24 -21.10 55.94
CA GLY A 67 -83.18 -21.25 54.48
C GLY A 67 -82.99 -19.92 53.75
N VAL A 68 -83.64 -18.85 54.22
CA VAL A 68 -83.44 -17.49 53.68
C VAL A 68 -82.05 -16.94 54.04
N GLU A 69 -81.59 -17.13 55.28
CA GLU A 69 -80.24 -16.75 55.69
C GLU A 69 -79.18 -17.46 54.85
N ASN A 70 -79.27 -18.78 54.71
CA ASN A 70 -78.35 -19.56 53.88
C ASN A 70 -78.38 -19.13 52.41
N LYS A 71 -79.56 -18.81 51.86
CA LYS A 71 -79.68 -18.29 50.49
C LYS A 71 -78.92 -16.97 50.33
N ASN A 72 -79.06 -16.05 51.28
CA ASN A 72 -78.33 -14.77 51.26
C ASN A 72 -76.81 -15.00 51.40
N THR A 73 -76.39 -15.94 52.25
CA THR A 73 -74.96 -16.30 52.39
C THR A 73 -74.41 -16.87 51.09
N ILE A 74 -75.13 -17.77 50.44
CA ILE A 74 -74.74 -18.34 49.14
C ILE A 74 -74.63 -17.22 48.09
N GLU A 75 -75.61 -16.32 48.01
CA GLU A 75 -75.57 -15.22 47.04
C GLU A 75 -74.38 -14.27 47.27
N ASN A 76 -74.06 -13.98 48.52
CA ASN A 76 -72.89 -13.16 48.87
C ASN A 76 -71.58 -13.86 48.51
N LEU A 77 -71.45 -15.16 48.86
CA LEU A 77 -70.28 -15.96 48.51
C LEU A 77 -70.10 -16.07 46.99
N SER A 78 -71.19 -16.22 46.23
CA SER A 78 -71.12 -16.26 44.76
C SER A 78 -70.66 -14.93 44.17
N LYS A 79 -71.06 -13.79 44.74
CA LYS A 79 -70.56 -12.47 44.32
C LYS A 79 -69.07 -12.33 44.62
N GLU A 80 -68.65 -12.73 45.83
CA GLU A 80 -67.25 -12.66 46.24
C GLU A 80 -66.35 -13.56 45.39
N ILE A 81 -66.81 -14.77 45.04
CA ILE A 81 -66.09 -15.67 44.11
C ILE A 81 -65.97 -15.02 42.74
N PHE A 82 -67.05 -14.45 42.20
CA PHE A 82 -67.02 -13.81 40.89
C PHE A 82 -66.06 -12.60 40.84
N ASP A 83 -66.09 -11.77 41.89
CA ASP A 83 -65.19 -10.61 42.00
C ASP A 83 -63.73 -11.06 42.11
N LEU A 84 -63.45 -12.13 42.86
CA LEU A 84 -62.11 -12.71 42.99
C LEU A 84 -61.62 -13.35 41.68
N GLU A 85 -62.48 -14.06 40.95
CA GLU A 85 -62.15 -14.65 39.65
C GLU A 85 -61.82 -13.56 38.63
N THR A 86 -62.58 -12.47 38.64
CA THR A 86 -62.34 -11.31 37.76
C THR A 86 -61.00 -10.64 38.07
N ALA A 87 -60.71 -10.40 39.36
CA ALA A 87 -59.43 -9.84 39.78
C ALA A 87 -58.24 -10.75 39.45
N LEU A 88 -58.40 -12.07 39.63
CA LEU A 88 -57.38 -13.06 39.27
C LEU A 88 -57.09 -13.04 37.76
N GLU A 89 -58.13 -12.88 36.93
CA GLU A 89 -57.96 -12.81 35.48
C GLU A 89 -57.25 -11.52 35.04
N GLU A 90 -57.54 -10.39 35.69
CA GLU A 90 -56.83 -9.12 35.49
C GLU A 90 -55.35 -9.22 35.90
N ASP A 91 -55.07 -9.76 37.08
CA ASP A 91 -53.70 -9.97 37.58
C ASP A 91 -52.92 -10.93 36.67
N SER A 92 -53.56 -11.99 36.18
CA SER A 92 -52.94 -12.94 35.27
C SER A 92 -52.54 -12.28 33.94
N LYS A 93 -53.40 -11.42 33.39
CA LYS A 93 -53.09 -10.64 32.18
C LYS A 93 -51.97 -9.64 32.44
N SER A 94 -51.96 -9.00 33.61
CA SER A 94 -50.87 -8.10 34.00
C SER A 94 -49.54 -8.83 34.08
N LEU A 95 -49.52 -10.03 34.68
CA LEU A 95 -48.34 -10.86 34.79
C LEU A 95 -47.82 -11.31 33.41
N GLU A 96 -48.69 -11.73 32.50
CA GLU A 96 -48.29 -12.09 31.13
C GLU A 96 -47.63 -10.91 30.39
N ASN A 97 -48.14 -9.70 30.58
CA ASN A 97 -47.54 -8.50 29.99
C ASN A 97 -46.17 -8.19 30.59
N GLU A 98 -46.03 -8.26 31.92
CA GLU A 98 -44.74 -8.04 32.61
C GLU A 98 -43.70 -9.11 32.21
N GLU A 99 -44.10 -10.38 32.05
CA GLU A 99 -43.21 -11.44 31.58
C GLU A 99 -42.75 -11.21 30.12
N ALA A 100 -43.63 -10.69 29.27
CA ALA A 100 -43.28 -10.34 27.90
C ALA A 100 -42.30 -9.16 27.85
N GLU A 101 -42.54 -8.12 28.67
CA GLU A 101 -41.63 -6.98 28.80
C GLU A 101 -40.27 -7.40 29.35
N TYR A 102 -40.25 -8.25 30.38
CA TYR A 102 -39.01 -8.80 30.94
C TYR A 102 -38.18 -9.54 29.90
N LYS A 103 -38.80 -10.40 29.08
CA LYS A 103 -38.11 -11.12 28.00
C LYS A 103 -37.55 -10.18 26.93
N ALA A 104 -38.30 -9.15 26.56
CA ALA A 104 -37.82 -8.15 25.61
C ALA A 104 -36.60 -7.40 26.15
N LEU A 105 -36.62 -7.04 27.44
CA LEU A 105 -35.51 -6.37 28.12
C LEU A 105 -34.27 -7.27 28.24
N GLU A 106 -34.47 -8.57 28.48
CA GLU A 106 -33.40 -9.56 28.54
C GLU A 106 -32.73 -9.76 27.17
N GLU A 107 -33.50 -9.76 26.08
CA GLU A 107 -32.97 -9.75 24.72
C GLU A 107 -32.17 -8.47 24.42
N GLU A 108 -32.71 -7.31 24.81
CA GLU A 108 -32.02 -6.02 24.62
C GLU A 108 -30.69 -5.99 25.38
N LEU A 109 -30.65 -6.43 26.64
CA LEU A 109 -29.42 -6.56 27.42
C LEU A 109 -28.39 -7.44 26.72
N ARG A 110 -28.81 -8.59 26.20
CA ARG A 110 -27.91 -9.50 25.48
C ARG A 110 -27.34 -8.86 24.20
N THR A 111 -28.14 -8.07 23.48
CA THR A 111 -27.64 -7.32 22.32
C THR A 111 -26.64 -6.24 22.72
N LEU A 112 -26.92 -5.53 23.82
CA LEU A 112 -26.05 -4.48 24.38
C LEU A 112 -24.69 -5.06 24.81
N GLU A 113 -24.69 -6.19 25.51
CA GLU A 113 -23.48 -6.93 25.87
C GLU A 113 -22.66 -7.33 24.64
N GLY A 114 -23.32 -7.82 23.59
CA GLY A 114 -22.67 -8.14 22.31
C GLY A 114 -22.03 -6.92 21.66
N THR A 115 -22.73 -5.78 21.64
CA THR A 115 -22.13 -4.52 21.15
C THR A 115 -20.97 -4.05 22.01
N LEU A 116 -21.05 -4.16 23.33
CA LEU A 116 -19.97 -3.76 24.23
C LEU A 116 -18.70 -4.58 23.97
N ASN A 117 -18.84 -5.91 23.84
CA ASN A 117 -17.71 -6.78 23.53
C ASN A 117 -17.07 -6.42 22.18
N ASN A 118 -17.89 -6.13 21.16
CA ASN A 118 -17.38 -5.66 19.86
C ASN A 118 -16.63 -4.33 19.97
N TYR A 119 -17.08 -3.40 20.82
CA TYR A 119 -16.38 -2.14 21.06
C TYR A 119 -15.03 -2.37 21.77
N GLU A 120 -14.95 -3.30 22.71
CA GLU A 120 -13.70 -3.65 23.38
C GLU A 120 -12.69 -4.28 22.42
N GLU A 121 -13.14 -5.22 21.59
CA GLU A 121 -12.32 -5.81 20.52
C GLU A 121 -11.82 -4.73 19.54
N PHE A 122 -12.70 -3.83 19.12
CA PHE A 122 -12.34 -2.72 18.25
C PHE A 122 -11.29 -1.79 18.91
N ALA A 123 -11.46 -1.48 20.19
CA ALA A 123 -10.50 -0.66 20.94
C ALA A 123 -9.12 -1.34 21.05
N GLU A 124 -9.08 -2.66 21.24
CA GLU A 124 -7.82 -3.42 21.26
C GLU A 124 -7.13 -3.41 19.89
N ILE A 125 -7.89 -3.63 18.82
CA ILE A 125 -7.38 -3.53 17.44
C ILE A 125 -6.81 -2.14 17.17
N ASN A 126 -7.53 -1.09 17.58
CA ASN A 126 -7.10 0.28 17.36
C ASN A 126 -5.80 0.60 18.12
N ARG A 127 -5.64 0.11 19.35
CA ARG A 127 -4.38 0.23 20.10
C ARG A 127 -3.21 -0.48 19.38
N LYS A 128 -3.44 -1.68 18.85
CA LYS A 128 -2.43 -2.41 18.05
C LYS A 128 -2.05 -1.63 16.80
N TYR A 129 -3.03 -1.03 16.12
CA TYR A 129 -2.82 -0.23 14.92
C TYR A 129 -2.00 1.04 15.22
N GLU A 130 -2.32 1.76 16.30
CA GLU A 130 -1.55 2.93 16.74
C GLU A 130 -0.10 2.58 17.06
N GLN A 131 0.13 1.45 17.72
CA GLN A 131 1.48 0.97 18.01
C GLN A 131 2.25 0.65 16.72
N LEU A 132 1.60 -0.06 15.78
CA LEU A 132 2.20 -0.36 14.48
C LEU A 132 2.56 0.91 13.71
N CYS A 133 1.71 1.94 13.74
CA CYS A 133 2.00 3.23 13.10
C CYS A 133 3.23 3.91 13.70
N LYS A 134 3.40 3.85 15.03
CA LYS A 134 4.61 4.37 15.70
C LYS A 134 5.85 3.59 15.26
N ASP A 135 5.77 2.27 15.21
CA ASP A 135 6.89 1.41 14.81
C ASP A 135 7.28 1.65 13.34
N VAL A 136 6.31 1.76 12.44
CA VAL A 136 6.53 2.11 11.03
C VAL A 136 7.20 3.46 10.89
N LYS A 137 6.78 4.46 11.67
CA LYS A 137 7.41 5.79 11.65
C LYS A 137 8.87 5.72 12.09
N VAL A 138 9.16 5.03 13.19
CA VAL A 138 10.54 4.84 13.67
C VAL A 138 11.39 4.11 12.63
N LYS A 139 10.85 3.09 11.96
CA LYS A 139 11.55 2.38 10.88
C LYS A 139 11.77 3.24 9.65
N SER A 140 10.79 4.06 9.27
CA SER A 140 10.93 5.02 8.18
C SER A 140 12.06 6.03 8.46
N ASP A 141 12.13 6.56 9.68
CA ASP A 141 13.18 7.49 10.09
C ASP A 141 14.57 6.81 10.08
N GLN A 142 14.64 5.53 10.49
CA GLN A 142 15.87 4.74 10.39
C GLN A 142 16.32 4.55 8.93
N ILE A 143 15.40 4.25 8.02
CA ILE A 143 15.70 4.10 6.58
C ILE A 143 16.22 5.42 6.02
N ALA A 144 15.58 6.55 6.32
CA ALA A 144 16.00 7.86 5.84
C ALA A 144 17.43 8.23 6.31
N ASN A 145 17.78 7.89 7.55
CA ASN A 145 19.14 8.10 8.06
C ASN A 145 20.16 7.23 7.32
N VAL A 146 19.85 5.96 7.08
CA VAL A 146 20.74 5.06 6.33
C VAL A 146 20.91 5.50 4.88
N GLU A 147 19.84 5.98 4.23
CA GLU A 147 19.91 6.53 2.87
C GLU A 147 20.84 7.74 2.80
N LYS A 148 20.80 8.60 3.81
CA LYS A 148 21.71 9.74 3.94
C LYS A 148 23.16 9.28 4.10
N ASP A 149 23.42 8.33 4.99
CA ASP A 149 24.76 7.78 5.20
C ASP A 149 25.33 7.14 3.92
N ILE A 150 24.49 6.43 3.15
CA ILE A 150 24.87 5.86 1.85
C ILE A 150 25.23 6.97 0.85
N ALA A 151 24.45 8.05 0.81
CA ALA A 151 24.72 9.17 -0.08
C ALA A 151 26.06 9.85 0.26
N ASP A 152 26.32 10.06 1.56
CA ASP A 152 27.56 10.66 2.05
C ASP A 152 28.78 9.78 1.72
N ILE A 153 28.69 8.46 1.93
CA ILE A 153 29.76 7.51 1.55
C ILE A 153 30.02 7.54 0.05
N ARG A 154 28.97 7.51 -0.78
CA ARG A 154 29.12 7.57 -2.24
C ARG A 154 29.79 8.86 -2.71
N ALA A 155 29.48 9.99 -2.08
CA ALA A 155 30.12 11.26 -2.40
C ALA A 155 31.63 11.22 -2.09
N ILE A 156 32.01 10.66 -0.93
CA ILE A 156 33.42 10.49 -0.54
C ILE A 156 34.17 9.57 -1.51
N ASP A 157 33.56 8.44 -1.91
CA ASP A 157 34.19 7.50 -2.83
C ASP A 157 34.40 8.11 -4.22
N LEU A 158 33.41 8.86 -4.74
CA LEU A 158 33.55 9.61 -5.99
C LEU A 158 34.66 10.67 -5.93
N GLU A 159 34.80 11.37 -4.80
CA GLU A 159 35.87 12.36 -4.62
C GLU A 159 37.26 11.69 -4.61
N ARG A 160 37.39 10.53 -3.96
CA ARG A 160 38.62 9.73 -3.97
C ARG A 160 38.98 9.24 -5.38
N GLU A 161 38.00 8.72 -6.12
CA GLU A 161 38.20 8.26 -7.49
C GLU A 161 38.61 9.43 -8.41
N TYR A 162 37.95 10.58 -8.29
CA TYR A 162 38.31 11.79 -9.02
C TYR A 162 39.74 12.24 -8.74
N LEU A 163 40.17 12.24 -7.48
CA LEU A 163 41.56 12.57 -7.12
C LEU A 163 42.55 11.58 -7.72
N GLY A 164 42.25 10.27 -7.67
CA GLY A 164 43.09 9.24 -8.28
C GLY A 164 43.25 9.43 -9.80
N LEU A 165 42.14 9.66 -10.51
CA LEU A 165 42.14 9.92 -11.95
C LEU A 165 42.89 11.21 -12.31
N LYS A 166 42.79 12.25 -11.47
CA LYS A 166 43.51 13.51 -11.67
C LYS A 166 45.02 13.33 -11.55
N GLU A 167 45.49 12.55 -10.58
CA GLU A 167 46.90 12.21 -10.44
C GLU A 167 47.41 11.38 -11.63
N GLU A 168 46.64 10.39 -12.07
CA GLU A 168 46.99 9.54 -13.21
C GLU A 168 47.07 10.37 -14.50
N LYS A 169 46.09 11.25 -14.74
CA LYS A 169 46.13 12.20 -15.85
C LYS A 169 47.41 13.05 -15.85
N SER A 170 47.78 13.60 -14.69
CA SER A 170 49.01 14.39 -14.55
C SER A 170 50.27 13.58 -14.88
N LYS A 171 50.34 12.32 -14.41
CA LYS A 171 51.45 11.39 -14.73
C LYS A 171 51.52 11.10 -16.24
N LEU A 172 50.38 10.84 -16.88
CA LEU A 172 50.31 10.58 -18.31
C LEU A 172 50.69 11.80 -19.15
N GLU A 173 50.22 12.99 -18.79
CA GLU A 173 50.60 14.26 -19.44
C GLU A 173 52.10 14.52 -19.33
N ALA A 174 52.71 14.28 -18.16
CA ALA A 174 54.15 14.41 -17.98
C ALA A 174 54.93 13.40 -18.85
N LYS A 175 54.45 12.16 -18.94
CA LYS A 175 55.05 11.12 -19.79
C LYS A 175 54.91 11.47 -21.27
N GLN A 176 53.76 11.98 -21.71
CA GLN A 176 53.54 12.44 -23.08
C GLN A 176 54.49 13.58 -23.43
N LYS A 177 54.60 14.61 -22.59
CA LYS A 177 55.54 15.73 -22.80
C LYS A 177 56.97 15.22 -22.99
N ARG A 178 57.42 14.29 -22.14
CA ARG A 178 58.75 13.68 -22.25
C ARG A 178 58.94 12.91 -23.55
N LEU A 179 57.96 12.09 -23.94
CA LEU A 179 58.02 11.32 -25.19
C LEU A 179 58.02 12.22 -26.43
N SER A 180 57.23 13.29 -26.42
CA SER A 180 57.22 14.28 -27.50
C SER A 180 58.59 14.96 -27.65
N VAL A 181 59.24 15.37 -26.56
CA VAL A 181 60.60 15.95 -26.62
C VAL A 181 61.59 14.99 -27.27
N ILE A 182 61.59 13.72 -26.84
CA ILE A 182 62.49 12.69 -27.41
C ILE A 182 62.25 12.50 -28.91
N GLN A 183 61.00 12.56 -29.37
CA GLN A 183 60.67 12.44 -30.79
C GLN A 183 61.15 13.65 -31.60
N TYR A 184 61.05 14.87 -31.06
CA TYR A 184 61.55 16.07 -31.73
C TYR A 184 63.08 16.08 -31.85
N GLU A 185 63.80 15.68 -30.79
CA GLU A 185 65.27 15.58 -30.81
C GLU A 185 65.74 14.59 -31.88
N LYS A 186 65.16 13.39 -31.91
CA LYS A 186 65.48 12.37 -32.91
C LYS A 186 65.18 12.86 -34.34
N PHE A 187 64.06 13.54 -34.54
CA PHE A 187 63.70 14.07 -35.85
C PHE A 187 64.71 15.12 -36.35
N ILE A 188 65.22 15.97 -35.46
CA ILE A 188 66.27 16.96 -35.78
C ILE A 188 67.58 16.25 -36.15
N GLU A 189 67.97 15.22 -35.40
CA GLU A 189 69.16 14.41 -35.70
C GLU A 189 69.07 13.72 -37.07
N ASP A 190 67.92 13.11 -37.38
CA ASP A 190 67.66 12.45 -38.67
C ASP A 190 67.72 13.47 -39.83
N LEU A 191 67.14 14.67 -39.65
CA LEU A 191 67.22 15.76 -40.62
C LEU A 191 68.66 16.21 -40.87
N TYR A 192 69.44 16.39 -39.81
CA TYR A 192 70.85 16.77 -39.91
C TYR A 192 71.67 15.72 -40.66
N PHE A 193 71.48 14.44 -40.32
CA PHE A 193 72.18 13.34 -41.00
C PHE A 193 71.81 13.25 -42.49
N HIS A 194 70.54 13.46 -42.83
CA HIS A 194 70.10 13.49 -44.22
C HIS A 194 70.74 14.65 -44.99
N TYR A 195 70.81 15.84 -44.38
CA TYR A 195 71.45 17.01 -44.98
C TYR A 195 72.95 16.81 -45.22
N GLU A 196 73.67 16.26 -44.24
CA GLU A 196 75.10 15.95 -44.38
C GLU A 196 75.36 14.87 -45.43
N THR A 197 74.53 13.82 -45.47
CA THR A 197 74.63 12.78 -46.51
C THR A 197 74.39 13.36 -47.90
N PHE A 198 73.38 14.23 -48.04
CA PHE A 198 73.10 14.94 -49.28
C PHE A 198 74.28 15.82 -49.71
N LYS A 199 74.79 16.67 -48.81
CA LYS A 199 75.95 17.53 -49.08
C LYS A 199 77.16 16.72 -49.57
N ASN A 200 77.48 15.61 -48.90
CA ASN A 200 78.57 14.72 -49.27
C ASN A 200 78.36 14.05 -50.63
N PHE A 201 77.12 13.68 -50.98
CA PHE A 201 76.80 13.08 -52.28
C PHE A 201 77.09 14.05 -53.43
N TYR A 202 76.62 15.30 -53.34
CA TYR A 202 76.87 16.30 -54.40
C TYR A 202 78.34 16.71 -54.47
N GLN A 203 79.03 16.79 -53.35
CA GLN A 203 80.47 17.04 -53.33
C GLN A 203 81.25 15.93 -54.04
N LYS A 204 80.89 14.66 -53.83
CA LYS A 204 81.57 13.50 -54.46
C LYS A 204 81.30 13.37 -55.95
N ILE A 205 80.07 13.59 -56.40
CA ILE A 205 79.69 13.35 -57.80
C ILE A 205 80.05 14.54 -58.69
N PHE A 206 79.89 15.77 -58.19
CA PHE A 206 79.96 16.98 -59.00
C PHE A 206 81.09 17.94 -58.60
N ASN A 207 81.97 17.51 -57.68
CA ASN A 207 83.02 18.33 -57.08
C ASN A 207 82.52 19.71 -56.63
N MET A 208 81.29 19.74 -56.11
CA MET A 208 80.58 20.96 -55.78
C MET A 208 80.59 21.17 -54.26
N GLU A 209 81.15 22.29 -53.82
CA GLU A 209 81.12 22.71 -52.42
C GLU A 209 79.77 23.38 -52.12
N ILE A 210 78.97 22.74 -51.27
CA ILE A 210 77.71 23.28 -50.79
C ILE A 210 77.92 23.84 -49.38
N SER A 211 77.66 25.13 -49.21
CA SER A 211 77.63 25.80 -47.91
C SER A 211 76.26 26.43 -47.69
N SER A 212 75.79 26.42 -46.44
CA SER A 212 74.51 27.00 -46.07
C SER A 212 74.69 27.95 -44.90
N THR A 213 74.15 29.15 -45.02
CA THR A 213 74.09 30.14 -43.94
C THR A 213 72.64 30.51 -43.69
N ALA A 214 72.18 30.34 -42.45
CA ALA A 214 70.86 30.78 -42.03
C ALA A 214 70.96 32.17 -41.37
N PHE A 215 70.10 33.09 -41.80
CA PHE A 215 69.94 34.43 -41.23
C PHE A 215 68.45 34.69 -41.02
N GLU A 216 68.04 34.83 -39.75
CA GLU A 216 66.63 35.06 -39.35
C GLU A 216 65.67 34.07 -40.02
N ASN A 217 64.86 34.54 -40.99
CA ASN A 217 63.87 33.75 -41.72
C ASN A 217 64.34 33.32 -43.13
N LYS A 218 65.63 33.49 -43.44
CA LYS A 218 66.23 33.18 -44.74
C LYS A 218 67.35 32.16 -44.61
N ILE A 219 67.33 31.15 -45.45
CA ILE A 219 68.42 30.20 -45.65
C ILE A 219 69.05 30.51 -47.00
N ILE A 220 70.33 30.83 -46.98
CA ILE A 220 71.12 31.07 -48.17
C ILE A 220 72.01 29.84 -48.39
N ILE A 221 71.77 29.11 -49.49
CA ILE A 221 72.58 27.97 -49.91
C ILE A 221 73.49 28.43 -51.04
N LYS A 222 74.80 28.31 -50.84
CA LYS A 222 75.82 28.61 -51.86
C LYS A 222 76.41 27.31 -52.38
N CYS A 223 76.27 27.10 -53.68
CA CYS A 223 76.76 25.93 -54.38
C CYS A 223 77.88 26.37 -55.33
N LYS A 224 79.11 25.93 -55.05
CA LYS A 224 80.32 26.33 -55.79
C LYS A 224 80.96 25.13 -56.47
N SER A 225 81.19 25.24 -57.76
CA SER A 225 82.01 24.33 -58.56
C SER A 225 82.95 25.17 -59.44
N GLU A 226 83.89 24.54 -60.15
CA GLU A 226 84.83 25.24 -61.02
C GLU A 226 84.10 26.07 -62.10
N GLU A 227 82.96 25.57 -62.58
CA GLU A 227 82.22 26.13 -63.71
C GLU A 227 80.96 26.92 -63.33
N ILE A 228 80.40 26.68 -62.14
CA ILE A 228 79.14 27.26 -61.68
C ILE A 228 79.28 27.72 -60.23
N ASP A 229 78.88 28.95 -59.93
CA ASP A 229 78.66 29.43 -58.56
C ASP A 229 77.23 29.97 -58.47
N VAL A 230 76.40 29.36 -57.63
CA VAL A 230 74.97 29.71 -57.48
C VAL A 230 74.67 29.95 -56.01
N GLU A 231 73.97 31.04 -55.73
CA GLU A 231 73.39 31.38 -54.45
C GLU A 231 71.87 31.23 -54.51
N ILE A 232 71.32 30.33 -53.71
CA ILE A 232 69.90 30.05 -53.59
C ILE A 232 69.38 30.64 -52.27
N VAL A 233 68.32 31.43 -52.35
CA VAL A 233 67.68 32.06 -51.19
C VAL A 233 66.32 31.42 -50.95
N ILE A 234 66.19 30.80 -49.78
CA ILE A 234 64.95 30.18 -49.30
C ILE A 234 64.43 31.02 -48.15
N LYS A 235 63.17 31.44 -48.19
CA LYS A 235 62.51 32.19 -47.12
C LYS A 235 61.21 31.50 -46.73
N ASP A 236 61.00 31.31 -45.43
CA ASP A 236 59.77 30.69 -44.87
C ASP A 236 59.43 29.33 -45.54
N GLY A 237 60.47 28.55 -45.89
CA GLY A 237 60.32 27.24 -46.56
C GLY A 237 60.05 27.30 -48.07
N SER A 238 60.09 28.49 -48.68
CA SER A 238 59.90 28.69 -50.12
C SER A 238 61.14 29.23 -50.83
N LEU A 239 61.40 28.76 -52.05
CA LEU A 239 62.47 29.22 -52.93
C LEU A 239 62.13 30.62 -53.43
N GLU A 240 62.70 31.65 -52.79
CA GLU A 240 62.40 33.05 -53.06
C GLU A 240 63.24 33.58 -54.23
N ASP A 241 64.52 33.23 -54.27
CA ASP A 241 65.43 33.73 -55.29
C ASP A 241 66.63 32.81 -55.59
N VAL A 242 67.21 32.97 -56.78
CA VAL A 242 68.40 32.24 -57.24
C VAL A 242 69.30 33.20 -58.01
N LYS A 243 70.52 33.40 -57.51
CA LYS A 243 71.53 34.26 -58.13
C LYS A 243 72.69 33.41 -58.63
N ILE A 244 73.00 33.48 -59.92
CA ILE A 244 74.24 32.89 -60.44
C ILE A 244 75.36 33.92 -60.31
N LEU A 245 76.40 33.57 -59.54
CA LEU A 245 77.59 34.37 -59.32
C LEU A 245 78.66 34.10 -60.39
N LYS A 246 78.72 32.88 -60.94
CA LYS A 246 79.67 32.46 -61.99
C LYS A 246 79.03 31.42 -62.91
N TYR A 247 79.17 31.58 -64.24
CA TYR A 247 78.65 30.64 -65.25
C TYR A 247 79.51 30.60 -66.52
N ASN A 248 79.70 29.41 -67.10
CA ASN A 248 80.44 29.23 -68.35
C ASN A 248 79.54 29.60 -69.57
N ARG A 249 79.93 30.63 -70.33
CA ARG A 249 79.12 31.31 -71.37
C ARG A 249 78.76 30.48 -72.62
N LYS A 250 79.07 29.17 -72.66
CA LYS A 250 78.86 28.32 -73.85
C LYS A 250 77.39 27.90 -74.05
N HIS A 251 76.54 27.97 -73.02
CA HIS A 251 75.12 27.64 -73.13
C HIS A 251 74.26 28.87 -72.80
N LYS A 252 73.57 29.43 -73.81
CA LYS A 252 72.61 30.54 -73.62
C LYS A 252 71.28 29.95 -73.13
N LEU A 253 71.18 29.68 -71.83
CA LEU A 253 69.92 29.29 -71.18
C LEU A 253 69.09 30.54 -70.83
N ASN A 254 67.77 30.45 -71.02
CA ASN A 254 66.83 31.47 -70.58
C ASN A 254 66.62 31.33 -69.06
N PHE A 255 67.57 31.86 -68.29
CA PHE A 255 67.67 31.61 -66.85
C PHE A 255 66.43 32.05 -66.07
N ASP A 256 65.79 33.14 -66.48
CA ASP A 256 64.59 33.66 -65.82
C ASP A 256 63.40 32.69 -65.93
N GLU A 257 63.29 31.94 -67.03
CA GLU A 257 62.26 30.91 -67.21
C GLU A 257 62.56 29.67 -66.36
N VAL A 258 63.83 29.26 -66.30
CA VAL A 258 64.30 28.13 -65.48
C VAL A 258 64.06 28.41 -64.00
N VAL A 259 64.48 29.58 -63.51
CA VAL A 259 64.25 29.98 -62.12
C VAL A 259 62.77 30.07 -61.81
N SER A 260 61.95 30.64 -62.69
CA SER A 260 60.49 30.69 -62.51
C SER A 260 59.85 29.29 -62.46
N HIS A 261 60.34 28.35 -63.28
CA HIS A 261 59.87 26.96 -63.26
C HIS A 261 60.23 26.27 -61.92
N TYR A 262 61.47 26.39 -61.47
CA TYR A 262 61.90 25.76 -60.22
C TYR A 262 61.37 26.46 -58.96
N LYS A 263 61.06 27.76 -59.02
CA LYS A 263 60.27 28.46 -57.98
C LYS A 263 58.88 27.86 -57.82
N ARG A 264 58.24 27.40 -58.90
CA ARG A 264 56.94 26.68 -58.82
C ARG A 264 57.07 25.29 -58.20
N ILE A 265 58.15 24.57 -58.50
CA ILE A 265 58.42 23.24 -57.91
C ILE A 265 58.80 23.36 -56.43
N ASN A 266 59.38 24.51 -56.04
CA ASN A 266 59.80 24.81 -54.68
C ASN A 266 60.80 23.80 -54.08
N ASP A 267 61.68 23.26 -54.91
CA ASP A 267 62.72 22.33 -54.47
C ASP A 267 64.07 22.72 -55.11
N PRO A 268 65.02 23.24 -54.30
CA PRO A 268 66.31 23.72 -54.79
C PRO A 268 67.20 22.60 -55.33
N ARG A 269 66.91 21.32 -55.01
CA ARG A 269 67.73 20.18 -55.44
C ARG A 269 67.63 19.94 -56.93
N TYR A 270 66.42 20.03 -57.50
CA TYR A 270 66.23 19.86 -58.93
C TYR A 270 66.88 20.97 -59.75
N LEU A 271 66.90 22.20 -59.21
CA LEU A 271 67.62 23.31 -59.81
C LEU A 271 69.13 23.05 -59.85
N ILE A 272 69.71 22.59 -58.73
CA ILE A 272 71.14 22.24 -58.67
C ILE A 272 71.45 21.10 -59.66
N CYS A 273 70.65 20.04 -59.68
CA CYS A 273 70.81 18.96 -60.66
C CYS A 273 70.76 19.48 -62.10
N PHE A 274 69.77 20.31 -62.43
CA PHE A 274 69.63 20.88 -63.77
C PHE A 274 70.86 21.70 -64.18
N LEU A 275 71.31 22.59 -63.30
CA LEU A 275 72.48 23.44 -63.57
C LEU A 275 73.74 22.60 -63.79
N VAL A 276 73.92 21.54 -63.00
CA VAL A 276 75.09 20.67 -63.12
C VAL A 276 75.04 19.74 -64.34
N PHE A 277 73.86 19.21 -64.71
CA PHE A 277 73.71 18.38 -65.91
C PHE A 277 73.86 19.18 -67.21
N GLN A 278 73.47 20.46 -67.23
CA GLN A 278 73.66 21.35 -68.40
C GLN A 278 75.13 21.69 -68.66
N ASN A 279 76.02 21.46 -67.69
CA ASN A 279 77.45 21.74 -67.80
C ASN A 279 78.29 20.51 -68.15
N ASN A 280 77.83 19.30 -67.84
CA ASN A 280 78.55 18.04 -68.10
C ASN A 280 78.16 17.38 -69.44
N VAL A 281 77.31 18.02 -70.25
CA VAL A 281 76.89 17.59 -71.60
C VAL A 281 77.26 18.65 -72.61
#